data_AF-A0A528M703-F1
#
_entry.id   AF-A0A528M703-F1
#
_cell.length_a   1.000
_cell.length_b   1.000
_cell.length_c   1.000
_cell.angle_alpha   90.00
_cell.angle_beta   90.00
_cell.angle_gamma   90.00
#
_symmetry.space_group_name_H-M   'P 1'
#
loop_
_entity.id
_entity.type
_entity.pdbx_description
1 polymer ?
#
loop_
_entity_poly.entity_id
_entity_poly.type
_entity_poly.pdbx_seq_one_letter_code
_entity_poly.pdbx_strand_id
1 'polypeptide(L)'
;MSEFKTSWWEPTDRELQWLRRYTSSDMHKCSATGGYCNAKFELGEADILYNKDGYIAGDRDNRKPPASDPRWPKACDACGRSFGDEDPHQLFGKQIYICQATGERSTPDKAPVGACWDAWWISERRKEGPTGSGYLVGPDHRSLVVKLPGNHDWHIDSRASNCTRPDDNEHSCWVRHGRPEDGTLHVDKDGNTCSAGAGSIAVPGFHGFLHHGVLRSC
;
A
#
# COMPACT_ATOMS: atom_id res chain seq x y z
N MET A 1 12.38 22.78 6.40
CA MET A 1 11.32 22.34 5.48
C MET A 1 11.90 21.25 4.59
N SER A 2 11.27 20.07 4.58
CA SER A 2 11.65 18.98 3.67
C SER A 2 10.72 18.98 2.46
N GLU A 3 11.29 18.68 1.29
CA GLU A 3 10.56 18.56 0.03
C GLU A 3 10.89 17.23 -0.64
N PHE A 4 9.86 16.53 -1.12
CA PHE A 4 9.99 15.28 -1.85
C PHE A 4 9.19 15.38 -3.14
N LYS A 5 9.88 15.29 -4.28
CA LYS A 5 9.21 15.21 -5.57
C LYS A 5 8.52 13.85 -5.71
N THR A 6 7.30 13.88 -6.22
CA THR A 6 6.59 12.66 -6.56
C THR A 6 7.21 11.99 -7.79
N SER A 7 7.12 10.68 -7.84
CA SER A 7 7.52 9.86 -8.98
C SER A 7 6.43 8.82 -9.26
N TRP A 8 6.16 8.53 -10.53
CA TRP A 8 5.15 7.54 -10.91
C TRP A 8 5.73 6.14 -11.00
N TRP A 9 5.05 5.18 -10.36
CA TRP A 9 5.43 3.78 -10.27
C TRP A 9 4.32 2.88 -10.80
N GLU A 10 4.65 2.06 -11.79
CA GLU A 10 3.69 1.15 -12.42
C GLU A 10 3.87 -0.28 -11.94
N PRO A 11 2.78 -1.05 -11.76
CA PRO A 11 2.87 -2.46 -11.42
C PRO A 11 3.51 -3.26 -12.56
N THR A 12 4.17 -4.35 -12.19
CA THR A 12 4.66 -5.37 -13.13
C THR A 12 3.93 -6.68 -12.94
N ASP A 13 4.11 -7.61 -13.87
CA ASP A 13 3.67 -9.01 -13.74
C ASP A 13 4.63 -9.87 -12.91
N ARG A 14 5.49 -9.23 -12.10
CA ARG A 14 6.46 -9.89 -11.22
C ARG A 14 6.14 -9.58 -9.77
N GLU A 15 6.39 -10.56 -8.91
CA GLU A 15 6.32 -10.41 -7.46
C GLU A 15 7.61 -10.87 -6.79
N LEU A 16 7.96 -10.23 -5.68
CA LEU A 16 8.95 -10.75 -4.74
C LEU A 16 8.24 -11.69 -3.77
N GLN A 17 8.81 -12.86 -3.53
CA GLN A 17 8.21 -13.92 -2.71
C GLN A 17 9.03 -14.24 -1.46
N TRP A 18 8.31 -14.58 -0.39
CA TRP A 18 8.89 -15.00 0.89
C TRP A 18 8.17 -16.22 1.44
N LEU A 19 8.94 -17.11 2.06
CA LEU A 19 8.43 -18.08 3.01
C LEU A 19 8.22 -17.39 4.35
N ARG A 20 6.96 -17.25 4.76
CA ARG A 20 6.58 -16.57 6.00
C ARG A 20 6.07 -17.56 7.04
N ARG A 21 6.57 -17.44 8.27
CA ARG A 21 5.95 -18.00 9.48
C ARG A 21 5.49 -16.85 10.37
N TYR A 22 4.31 -16.98 10.96
CA TYR A 22 3.77 -15.95 11.85
C TYR A 22 2.86 -16.54 12.93
N THR A 23 2.66 -15.78 14.01
CA THR A 23 1.71 -16.10 15.08
C THR A 23 0.82 -14.88 15.28
N SER A 24 -0.50 -15.03 15.18
CA SER A 24 -1.45 -13.91 15.40
C SER A 24 -1.26 -13.29 16.79
N SER A 25 -1.47 -11.97 16.88
CA SER A 25 -1.41 -11.23 18.15
C SER A 25 -2.44 -11.70 19.17
N ASP A 26 -3.55 -12.30 18.71
CA ASP A 26 -4.59 -12.86 19.58
C ASP A 26 -4.13 -14.14 20.28
N MET A 27 -3.21 -14.88 19.65
CA MET A 27 -2.62 -16.11 20.21
C MET A 27 -1.38 -15.80 21.03
N HIS A 28 -0.56 -14.85 20.58
CA HIS A 28 0.64 -14.43 21.27
C HIS A 28 1.07 -13.03 20.84
N LYS A 29 1.25 -12.14 21.82
CA LYS A 29 1.82 -10.81 21.59
C LYS A 29 3.34 -10.86 21.60
N CYS A 30 3.95 -10.49 20.48
CA CYS A 30 5.39 -10.37 20.34
C CYS A 30 5.95 -9.38 21.38
N SER A 31 6.93 -9.80 22.17
CA SER A 31 7.52 -8.96 23.23
C SER A 31 8.29 -7.74 22.70
N ALA A 32 8.77 -7.79 21.45
CA ALA A 32 9.53 -6.69 20.84
C ALA A 32 8.63 -5.64 20.15
N THR A 33 7.54 -6.07 19.51
CA THR A 33 6.68 -5.18 18.71
C THR A 33 5.31 -4.92 19.34
N GLY A 34 4.92 -5.70 20.35
CA GLY A 34 3.56 -5.70 20.92
C GLY A 34 2.48 -6.30 19.99
N GLY A 35 2.84 -6.65 18.75
CA GLY A 35 1.94 -7.17 17.72
C GLY A 35 2.07 -8.68 17.51
N TYR A 36 1.94 -9.12 16.26
CA TYR A 36 2.13 -10.51 15.86
C TYR A 36 3.62 -10.88 15.78
N CYS A 37 3.96 -12.15 16.07
CA CYS A 37 5.28 -12.68 15.75
C CYS A 37 5.36 -13.00 14.26
N ASN A 38 6.48 -12.70 13.61
CA ASN A 38 6.67 -12.93 12.19
C ASN A 38 8.14 -13.10 11.84
N ALA A 39 8.41 -13.98 10.88
CA ALA A 39 9.68 -14.02 10.18
C ALA A 39 9.48 -14.39 8.72
N LYS A 40 10.42 -13.93 7.87
CA LYS A 40 10.36 -14.16 6.42
C LYS A 40 11.72 -14.59 5.89
N PHE A 41 11.73 -15.65 5.10
CA PHE A 41 12.87 -16.02 4.26
C PHE A 41 12.57 -15.66 2.81
N GLU A 42 13.43 -14.86 2.18
CA GLU A 42 13.23 -14.43 0.79
C GLU A 42 13.56 -15.55 -0.20
N LEU A 43 12.64 -15.82 -1.12
CA LEU A 43 12.85 -16.77 -2.21
C LEU A 43 13.38 -16.09 -3.47
N GLY A 44 13.10 -14.80 -3.64
CA GLY A 44 13.38 -14.04 -4.85
C GLY A 44 12.12 -13.78 -5.68
N GLU A 45 12.32 -13.39 -6.93
CA GLU A 45 11.23 -12.99 -7.81
C GLU A 45 10.57 -14.16 -8.52
N ALA A 46 9.26 -14.04 -8.73
CA ALA A 46 8.45 -14.96 -9.52
C ALA A 46 7.44 -14.21 -10.40
N ASP A 47 6.88 -14.89 -11.38
CA ASP A 47 5.72 -14.37 -12.13
C ASP A 47 4.48 -14.33 -11.24
N ILE A 48 3.71 -13.25 -11.37
CA ILE A 48 2.36 -13.18 -10.85
C ILE A 48 1.47 -14.07 -11.72
N LEU A 49 0.76 -14.98 -11.05
CA LEU A 49 -0.28 -15.76 -11.71
C LEU A 49 -1.59 -15.00 -11.58
N TYR A 50 -2.28 -14.85 -12.71
CA TYR A 50 -3.60 -14.24 -12.78
C TYR A 50 -4.66 -15.33 -13.02
N ASN A 51 -5.84 -15.13 -12.44
CA ASN A 51 -7.00 -15.94 -12.77
C ASN A 51 -7.57 -15.52 -14.15
N LYS A 52 -8.55 -16.28 -14.64
CA LYS A 52 -9.23 -16.02 -15.93
C LYS A 52 -9.85 -14.61 -16.05
N ASP A 53 -10.12 -13.96 -14.93
CA ASP A 53 -10.78 -12.65 -14.84
C ASP A 53 -9.74 -11.51 -14.70
N GLY A 54 -8.43 -11.82 -14.77
CA GLY A 54 -7.32 -10.88 -14.72
C GLY A 54 -6.88 -10.48 -13.31
N TYR A 55 -7.42 -11.09 -12.25
CA TYR A 55 -7.01 -10.81 -10.87
C TYR A 55 -5.86 -11.71 -10.44
N ILE A 56 -4.99 -11.20 -9.55
CA ILE A 56 -3.94 -12.02 -8.92
C ILE A 56 -4.58 -13.26 -8.27
N ALA A 57 -4.11 -14.43 -8.67
CA ALA A 57 -4.65 -15.71 -8.22
C ALA A 57 -4.48 -15.87 -6.69
N GLY A 58 -5.60 -16.11 -6.00
CA GLY A 58 -5.64 -16.29 -4.54
C GLY A 58 -5.11 -17.65 -4.07
N ASP A 59 -4.71 -18.53 -4.98
CA ASP A 59 -4.23 -19.90 -4.71
C ASP A 59 -2.72 -19.97 -4.47
N ARG A 60 -2.07 -18.84 -4.17
CA ARG A 60 -0.61 -18.78 -3.90
C ARG A 60 -0.18 -19.80 -2.86
N ASP A 61 -0.98 -20.07 -1.84
CA ASP A 61 -0.65 -21.04 -0.81
C ASP A 61 -0.65 -22.51 -1.29
N ASN A 62 -1.25 -22.83 -2.44
CA ASN A 62 -1.14 -24.16 -3.07
C ASN A 62 0.25 -24.41 -3.68
N ARG A 63 1.03 -23.34 -3.87
CA ARG A 63 2.36 -23.37 -4.50
C ARG A 63 3.50 -23.31 -3.50
N LYS A 64 3.20 -23.29 -2.19
CA LYS A 64 4.24 -23.20 -1.16
C LYS A 64 5.02 -24.52 -1.03
N PRO A 65 6.32 -24.48 -0.71
CA PRO A 65 7.08 -25.67 -0.37
C PRO A 65 6.45 -26.44 0.81
N PRO A 66 6.74 -27.75 0.96
CA PRO A 66 6.25 -28.53 2.09
C PRO A 66 6.71 -27.92 3.42
N ALA A 67 5.97 -28.15 4.50
CA ALA A 67 6.31 -27.64 5.84
C ALA A 67 7.69 -28.12 6.35
N SER A 68 8.20 -29.23 5.81
CA SER A 68 9.54 -29.75 6.09
C SER A 68 10.69 -29.00 5.40
N ASP A 69 10.41 -28.04 4.52
CA ASP A 69 11.46 -27.27 3.84
C ASP A 69 12.31 -26.49 4.87
N PRO A 70 13.64 -26.68 4.88
CA PRO A 70 14.50 -26.09 5.92
C PRO A 70 14.59 -24.56 5.85
N ARG A 71 14.13 -23.95 4.75
CA ARG A 71 14.11 -22.49 4.57
C ARG A 71 12.98 -21.80 5.32
N TRP A 72 11.97 -22.55 5.81
CA TRP A 72 10.95 -21.96 6.66
C TRP A 72 11.58 -21.38 7.93
N PRO A 73 11.33 -20.10 8.26
CA PRO A 73 11.85 -19.50 9.48
C PRO A 73 11.43 -20.28 10.73
N LYS A 74 12.36 -20.50 11.65
CA LYS A 74 12.11 -21.30 12.87
C LYS A 74 11.75 -20.44 14.08
N ALA A 75 12.03 -19.14 14.03
CA ALA A 75 11.77 -18.21 15.10
C ALA A 75 11.43 -16.82 14.55
N CYS A 76 10.73 -16.01 15.34
CA CYS A 76 10.37 -14.64 15.03
C CYS A 76 11.61 -13.76 14.88
N ASP A 77 11.68 -12.95 13.83
CA ASP A 77 12.83 -12.06 13.54
C ASP A 77 12.98 -10.95 14.60
N ALA A 78 11.89 -10.59 15.28
CA ALA A 78 11.88 -9.48 16.23
C ALA A 78 12.16 -9.91 17.67
N CYS A 79 11.56 -11.01 18.14
CA CYS A 79 11.68 -11.44 19.54
C CYS A 79 12.36 -12.80 19.74
N GLY A 80 12.71 -13.52 18.67
CA GLY A 80 13.36 -14.83 18.77
C GLY A 80 12.46 -15.98 19.25
N ARG A 81 11.15 -15.76 19.50
CA ARG A 81 10.22 -16.84 19.84
C ARG A 81 10.18 -17.88 18.73
N SER A 82 10.37 -19.16 19.07
CA SER A 82 10.21 -20.27 18.14
C SER A 82 8.78 -20.41 17.61
N PHE A 83 8.64 -20.75 16.34
CA PHE A 83 7.34 -21.10 15.75
C PHE A 83 7.03 -22.58 15.98
N GLY A 84 5.81 -22.88 16.44
CA GLY A 84 5.29 -24.23 16.64
C GLY A 84 4.50 -24.75 15.43
N ASP A 85 4.04 -25.99 15.48
CA ASP A 85 3.36 -26.66 14.34
C ASP A 85 2.07 -25.95 13.90
N GLU A 86 1.37 -25.34 14.85
CA GLU A 86 0.14 -24.57 14.60
C GLU A 86 0.40 -23.18 13.99
N ASP A 87 1.66 -22.70 13.97
CA ASP A 87 2.00 -21.39 13.39
C ASP A 87 1.99 -21.48 11.85
N PRO A 88 1.15 -20.70 11.14
CA PRO A 88 0.93 -20.89 9.71
C PRO A 88 2.17 -20.76 8.83
N HIS A 89 2.24 -21.65 7.83
CA HIS A 89 3.16 -21.57 6.70
C HIS A 89 2.46 -20.83 5.55
N GLN A 90 2.98 -19.66 5.18
CA GLN A 90 2.41 -18.82 4.12
C GLN A 90 3.46 -18.56 3.03
N LEU A 91 3.08 -18.76 1.77
CA LEU A 91 3.84 -18.19 0.65
C LEU A 91 3.36 -16.75 0.46
N PHE A 92 4.15 -15.80 0.91
CA PHE A 92 3.80 -14.39 0.92
C PHE A 92 4.40 -13.71 -0.30
N GLY A 93 3.59 -13.01 -1.10
CA GLY A 93 4.03 -12.31 -2.31
C GLY A 93 3.69 -10.82 -2.26
N LYS A 94 4.56 -9.99 -2.84
CA LYS A 94 4.29 -8.57 -3.09
C LYS A 94 4.65 -8.22 -4.52
N GLN A 95 3.71 -7.60 -5.24
CA GLN A 95 3.94 -7.14 -6.60
C GLN A 95 5.08 -6.12 -6.64
N ILE A 96 5.93 -6.24 -7.66
CA ILE A 96 7.04 -5.33 -7.94
C ILE A 96 6.52 -4.21 -8.83
N TYR A 97 6.94 -2.99 -8.51
CA TYR A 97 6.63 -1.77 -9.23
C TYR A 97 7.90 -1.18 -9.84
N ILE A 98 7.77 -0.47 -10.96
CA ILE A 98 8.86 0.20 -11.67
C ILE A 98 8.60 1.70 -11.69
N CYS A 99 9.58 2.49 -11.24
CA CYS A 99 9.59 3.93 -11.43
C CYS A 99 9.76 4.26 -12.90
N GLN A 100 8.77 4.92 -13.52
CA GLN A 100 8.82 5.26 -14.95
C GLN A 100 9.94 6.25 -15.29
N ALA A 101 10.37 7.07 -14.32
CA ALA A 101 11.42 8.06 -14.55
C ALA A 101 12.83 7.47 -14.46
N THR A 102 13.06 6.45 -13.62
CA THR A 102 14.41 5.95 -13.31
C THR A 102 14.64 4.48 -13.66
N GLY A 103 13.58 3.71 -13.92
CA GLY A 103 13.64 2.26 -14.06
C GLY A 103 13.89 1.50 -12.75
N GLU A 104 13.94 2.19 -11.62
CA GLU A 104 14.11 1.57 -10.30
C GLU A 104 12.95 0.62 -9.99
N ARG A 105 13.25 -0.52 -9.36
CA ARG A 105 12.30 -1.58 -9.05
C ARG A 105 12.16 -1.74 -7.54
N SER A 106 10.93 -1.78 -7.04
CA SER A 106 10.68 -1.95 -5.60
C SER A 106 9.29 -2.52 -5.33
N THR A 107 9.04 -3.03 -4.13
CA THR A 107 7.68 -3.28 -3.65
C THR A 107 7.12 -2.01 -3.00
N PRO A 108 5.78 -1.81 -2.96
CA PRO A 108 5.21 -0.56 -2.42
C PRO A 108 5.66 -0.21 -0.99
N ASP A 109 5.94 -1.18 -0.12
CA ASP A 109 6.43 -0.93 1.25
C ASP A 109 7.91 -0.51 1.34
N LYS A 110 8.66 -0.68 0.25
CA LYS A 110 10.08 -0.32 0.16
C LYS A 110 10.34 0.78 -0.86
N ALA A 111 9.29 1.26 -1.54
CA ALA A 111 9.38 2.38 -2.44
C ALA A 111 9.84 3.65 -1.68
N PRO A 112 10.62 4.53 -2.33
CA PRO A 112 11.12 5.76 -1.70
C PRO A 112 9.97 6.74 -1.41
N VAL A 113 10.22 7.69 -0.49
CA VAL A 113 9.29 8.79 -0.22
C VAL A 113 9.00 9.55 -1.51
N GLY A 114 7.73 9.86 -1.77
CA GLY A 114 7.26 10.47 -3.02
C GLY A 114 6.91 9.48 -4.11
N ALA A 115 7.23 8.18 -3.98
CA ALA A 115 6.71 7.18 -4.89
C ALA A 115 5.18 7.20 -4.88
N CYS A 116 4.57 7.31 -6.06
CA CYS A 116 3.14 7.34 -6.26
C CYS A 116 2.74 6.21 -7.22
N TRP A 117 1.68 5.47 -6.88
CA TRP A 117 1.17 4.35 -7.67
C TRP A 117 -0.36 4.32 -7.64
N ASP A 118 -0.96 3.63 -8.61
CA ASP A 118 -2.36 3.26 -8.54
C ASP A 118 -2.52 2.00 -7.68
N ALA A 119 -3.32 2.09 -6.62
CA ALA A 119 -3.83 0.93 -5.90
C ALA A 119 -4.96 0.30 -6.72
N TRP A 120 -4.64 -0.19 -7.93
CA TRP A 120 -5.57 -0.66 -8.95
C TRP A 120 -6.56 -1.73 -8.42
N TRP A 121 -6.15 -2.51 -7.41
CA TRP A 121 -7.02 -3.48 -6.76
C TRP A 121 -8.20 -2.84 -6.00
N ILE A 122 -8.17 -1.53 -5.73
CA ILE A 122 -9.28 -0.75 -5.16
C ILE A 122 -10.23 -0.28 -6.25
N SER A 123 -9.71 0.25 -7.35
CA SER A 123 -10.53 0.72 -8.48
C SER A 123 -11.17 -0.44 -9.24
N GLU A 124 -10.46 -1.55 -9.46
CA GLU A 124 -10.94 -2.71 -10.21
C GLU A 124 -11.89 -3.63 -9.43
N ARG A 125 -11.96 -3.52 -8.10
CA ARG A 125 -13.00 -4.21 -7.31
C ARG A 125 -14.43 -3.74 -7.65
N ARG A 126 -14.57 -2.74 -8.53
CA ARG A 126 -15.84 -2.20 -9.02
C ARG A 126 -16.44 -2.90 -10.24
N LYS A 127 -15.90 -4.03 -10.74
CA LYS A 127 -16.39 -4.69 -11.97
C LYS A 127 -17.90 -5.03 -11.95
N GLU A 128 -18.54 -5.17 -10.79
CA GLU A 128 -19.98 -5.50 -10.66
C GLU A 128 -20.87 -4.43 -9.98
N GLY A 129 -20.44 -3.16 -9.93
CA GLY A 129 -21.29 -2.07 -9.42
C GLY A 129 -20.97 -1.60 -7.99
N PRO A 130 -21.85 -0.80 -7.35
CA PRO A 130 -21.50 0.15 -6.28
C PRO A 130 -21.33 -0.49 -4.89
N THR A 131 -20.78 -1.69 -4.79
CA THR A 131 -20.42 -2.29 -3.49
C THR A 131 -18.92 -2.17 -3.23
N GLY A 132 -18.52 -1.03 -2.66
CA GLY A 132 -17.22 -0.89 -1.99
C GLY A 132 -16.36 0.27 -2.49
N SER A 133 -16.08 1.22 -1.58
CA SER A 133 -15.03 2.24 -1.70
C SER A 133 -15.16 3.23 -2.86
N GLY A 134 -16.40 3.67 -3.16
CA GLY A 134 -16.74 4.84 -4.00
C GLY A 134 -15.81 6.04 -3.79
N TYR A 135 -15.57 6.33 -2.52
CA TYR A 135 -14.81 7.46 -2.00
C TYR A 135 -13.30 7.23 -1.91
N LEU A 136 -12.77 6.15 -2.51
CA LEU A 136 -11.32 5.87 -2.60
C LEU A 136 -10.80 5.95 -4.04
N VAL A 137 -11.62 6.38 -5.00
CA VAL A 137 -11.25 6.43 -6.43
C VAL A 137 -11.52 7.83 -6.93
N GLY A 138 -10.50 8.41 -7.56
CA GLY A 138 -10.56 9.75 -8.12
C GLY A 138 -11.27 9.80 -9.48
N PRO A 139 -11.28 10.99 -10.11
CA PRO A 139 -12.08 11.26 -11.31
C PRO A 139 -11.64 10.49 -12.56
N ASP A 140 -10.43 9.93 -12.56
CA ASP A 140 -9.84 9.16 -13.66
C ASP A 140 -9.93 7.64 -13.44
N HIS A 141 -10.82 7.20 -12.54
CA HIS A 141 -11.01 5.79 -12.16
C HIS A 141 -9.77 5.12 -11.52
N ARG A 142 -8.80 5.89 -11.04
CA ARG A 142 -7.64 5.39 -10.28
C ARG A 142 -7.80 5.64 -8.78
N SER A 143 -7.12 4.84 -7.98
CA SER A 143 -7.01 5.00 -6.51
C SER A 143 -5.56 5.30 -6.18
N LEU A 144 -5.15 6.56 -6.28
CA LEU A 144 -3.76 6.95 -6.11
C LEU A 144 -3.30 6.91 -4.66
N VAL A 145 -2.10 6.37 -4.46
CA VAL A 145 -1.40 6.34 -3.18
C VAL A 145 -0.03 6.97 -3.36
N VAL A 146 0.45 7.68 -2.34
CA VAL A 146 1.82 8.20 -2.28
C VAL A 146 2.53 7.78 -1.00
N LYS A 147 3.80 7.39 -1.13
CA LYS A 147 4.68 7.09 0.00
C LYS A 147 5.08 8.38 0.72
N LEU A 148 4.85 8.42 2.01
CA LEU A 148 5.23 9.50 2.92
C LEU A 148 6.51 9.15 3.71
N PRO A 149 7.15 10.15 4.35
CA PRO A 149 8.21 9.90 5.33
C PRO A 149 7.76 8.94 6.44
N GLY A 150 8.70 8.20 7.03
CA GLY A 150 8.42 7.26 8.11
C GLY A 150 7.78 5.94 7.65
N ASN A 151 7.78 5.65 6.34
CA ASN A 151 7.11 4.50 5.73
C ASN A 151 5.59 4.49 5.97
N HIS A 152 4.99 5.68 5.95
CA HIS A 152 3.55 5.85 5.90
C HIS A 152 3.07 5.94 4.44
N ASP A 153 1.83 5.55 4.19
CA ASP A 153 1.19 5.68 2.89
C ASP A 153 -0.01 6.63 3.02
N TRP A 154 -0.19 7.50 2.05
CA TRP A 154 -1.40 8.33 1.96
C TRP A 154 -2.19 7.98 0.72
N HIS A 155 -3.41 7.50 0.93
CA HIS A 155 -4.38 7.32 -0.14
C HIS A 155 -4.95 8.68 -0.51
N ILE A 156 -4.45 9.25 -1.62
CA ILE A 156 -4.80 10.59 -2.09
C ILE A 156 -6.29 10.67 -2.38
N ASP A 157 -6.86 9.61 -2.95
CA ASP A 157 -8.27 9.58 -3.32
C ASP A 157 -9.20 9.20 -2.16
N SER A 158 -8.68 9.08 -0.92
CA SER A 158 -9.48 8.72 0.25
C SER A 158 -10.14 9.92 0.96
N ARG A 159 -11.01 9.61 1.93
CA ARG A 159 -11.57 10.62 2.83
C ARG A 159 -10.68 10.83 4.05
N ALA A 160 -10.67 12.07 4.55
CA ALA A 160 -10.07 12.39 5.84
C ALA A 160 -10.81 11.67 6.98
N SER A 161 -10.09 11.26 8.01
CA SER A 161 -10.70 10.72 9.24
C SER A 161 -11.57 11.75 9.97
N ASN A 162 -11.34 13.04 9.76
CA ASN A 162 -12.13 14.16 10.29
C ASN A 162 -13.09 14.77 9.24
N CYS A 163 -13.54 13.98 8.26
CA CYS A 163 -14.55 14.39 7.29
C CYS A 163 -15.80 14.95 8.00
N THR A 164 -16.29 16.11 7.56
CA THR A 164 -17.46 16.76 8.17
C THR A 164 -18.77 16.49 7.43
N ARG A 165 -18.74 15.72 6.33
CA ARG A 165 -19.92 15.31 5.55
C ARG A 165 -19.90 13.79 5.24
N PRO A 166 -19.65 12.90 6.21
CA PRO A 166 -19.38 11.48 5.94
C PRO A 166 -20.52 10.76 5.19
N ASP A 167 -21.77 11.20 5.35
CA ASP A 167 -22.95 10.60 4.71
C ASP A 167 -23.18 11.08 3.26
N ASP A 168 -22.44 12.08 2.80
CA ASP A 168 -22.52 12.62 1.44
C ASP A 168 -21.53 11.88 0.53
N ASN A 169 -22.01 11.21 -0.51
CA ASN A 169 -21.17 10.44 -1.43
C ASN A 169 -20.67 11.23 -2.64
N GLU A 170 -21.10 12.47 -2.82
CA GLU A 170 -20.69 13.34 -3.92
C GLU A 170 -19.52 14.26 -3.53
N HIS A 171 -19.39 14.61 -2.25
CA HIS A 171 -18.30 15.48 -1.81
C HIS A 171 -16.95 14.75 -1.72
N SER A 172 -15.88 15.54 -1.74
CA SER A 172 -14.51 15.09 -1.41
C SER A 172 -13.93 15.85 -0.22
N CYS A 173 -13.01 15.25 0.55
CA CYS A 173 -12.36 15.97 1.66
C CYS A 173 -11.34 17.01 1.17
N TRP A 174 -10.77 16.77 0.01
CA TRP A 174 -9.95 17.63 -0.84
C TRP A 174 -10.16 17.14 -2.29
N VAL A 175 -9.83 17.96 -3.28
CA VAL A 175 -9.93 17.60 -4.69
C VAL A 175 -8.53 17.33 -5.24
N ARG A 176 -8.36 16.22 -5.95
CA ARG A 176 -7.13 15.91 -6.69
C ARG A 176 -7.20 16.53 -8.08
N HIS A 177 -6.10 17.15 -8.48
CA HIS A 177 -5.87 17.70 -9.81
C HIS A 177 -4.58 17.15 -10.41
N GLY A 178 -4.46 17.27 -11.72
CA GLY A 178 -3.26 16.87 -12.45
C GLY A 178 -2.98 15.37 -12.39
N ARG A 179 -1.74 15.00 -12.67
CA ARG A 179 -1.30 13.62 -12.83
C ARG A 179 0.06 13.38 -12.15
N PRO A 180 0.31 12.18 -11.61
CA PRO A 180 1.65 11.83 -11.13
C PRO A 180 2.67 11.73 -12.27
N GLU A 181 2.25 11.31 -13.47
CA GLU A 181 3.15 11.05 -14.60
C GLU A 181 3.81 12.30 -15.18
N ASP A 182 3.12 13.44 -15.13
CA ASP A 182 3.63 14.73 -15.61
C ASP A 182 4.13 15.63 -14.46
N GLY A 183 4.11 15.13 -13.23
CA GLY A 183 4.55 15.87 -12.04
C GLY A 183 3.63 17.02 -11.64
N THR A 184 2.38 17.06 -12.12
CA THR A 184 1.43 18.15 -11.82
C THR A 184 0.49 17.85 -10.66
N LEU A 185 0.57 16.63 -10.09
CA LEU A 185 -0.32 16.15 -9.03
C LEU A 185 -0.47 17.14 -7.87
N HIS A 186 -1.70 17.60 -7.63
CA HIS A 186 -2.01 18.65 -6.66
C HIS A 186 -3.29 18.29 -5.90
N VAL A 187 -3.39 18.68 -4.63
CA VAL A 187 -4.63 18.61 -3.87
C VAL A 187 -5.00 19.95 -3.26
N ASP A 188 -6.29 20.31 -3.30
CA ASP A 188 -6.79 21.52 -2.68
C ASP A 188 -8.29 21.43 -2.32
N LYS A 189 -8.96 22.58 -2.21
CA LYS A 189 -10.39 22.73 -1.93
C LYS A 189 -11.22 23.17 -3.13
N ASP A 190 -10.62 23.25 -4.32
CA ASP A 190 -11.30 23.73 -5.52
C ASP A 190 -12.26 22.66 -6.07
N GLY A 191 -13.49 22.69 -5.57
CA GLY A 191 -14.59 21.79 -5.95
C GLY A 191 -15.58 21.52 -4.80
N ASN A 192 -16.42 20.50 -4.94
CA ASN A 192 -17.39 20.11 -3.92
C ASN A 192 -16.68 19.46 -2.72
N THR A 193 -16.32 20.27 -1.72
CA THR A 193 -15.58 19.81 -0.56
C THR A 193 -16.30 19.99 0.77
N CYS A 194 -15.91 19.19 1.77
CA CYS A 194 -16.30 19.40 3.18
C CYS A 194 -15.33 20.35 3.90
N SER A 195 -15.46 20.53 5.22
CA SER A 195 -14.59 21.44 5.99
C SER A 195 -13.31 20.79 6.53
N ALA A 196 -12.97 19.57 6.10
CA ALA A 196 -11.71 18.90 6.47
C ALA A 196 -10.49 19.73 6.00
N GLY A 197 -9.30 19.42 6.53
CA GLY A 197 -8.07 20.23 6.40
C GLY A 197 -7.40 20.29 5.01
N ALA A 198 -8.16 20.27 3.91
CA ALA A 198 -7.68 20.52 2.54
C ALA A 198 -6.51 19.61 2.10
N GLY A 199 -6.49 18.35 2.53
CA GLY A 199 -5.39 17.44 2.23
C GLY A 199 -4.14 17.68 3.09
N SER A 200 -4.27 18.35 4.25
CA SER A 200 -3.24 18.38 5.28
C SER A 200 -2.91 16.96 5.73
N ILE A 201 -1.68 16.53 5.47
CA ILE A 201 -1.15 15.21 5.78
C ILE A 201 -0.47 15.28 7.13
N ALA A 202 -0.95 14.55 8.12
CA ALA A 202 -0.32 14.47 9.44
C ALA A 202 -0.05 13.01 9.83
N VAL A 203 1.23 12.63 9.81
CA VAL A 203 1.72 11.32 10.26
C VAL A 203 2.92 11.53 11.21
N PRO A 204 3.28 10.55 12.06
CA PRO A 204 4.48 10.66 12.88
C PRO A 204 5.72 11.09 12.06
N GLY A 205 6.31 12.22 12.42
CA GLY A 205 7.50 12.77 11.75
C GLY A 205 7.25 13.54 10.45
N PHE A 206 6.01 13.70 9.99
CA PHE A 206 5.69 14.54 8.83
C PHE A 206 4.32 15.21 8.94
N HIS A 207 4.31 16.54 8.83
CA HIS A 207 3.11 17.35 8.64
C HIS A 207 3.30 18.22 7.40
N GLY A 208 2.41 18.12 6.40
CA GLY A 208 2.63 18.78 5.11
C GLY A 208 1.48 18.65 4.12
N PHE A 209 1.77 19.02 2.87
CA PHE A 209 0.81 19.03 1.75
C PHE A 209 1.45 18.48 0.47
N LEU A 210 0.60 18.03 -0.47
CA LEU A 210 1.00 17.66 -1.82
C LEU A 210 0.53 18.74 -2.80
N HIS A 211 1.45 19.57 -3.28
CA HIS A 211 1.15 20.62 -4.27
C HIS A 211 2.09 20.50 -5.47
N HIS A 212 1.53 20.43 -6.67
CA HIS A 212 2.27 20.49 -7.94
C HIS A 212 3.43 19.46 -8.00
N GLY A 213 3.11 18.22 -7.66
CA GLY A 213 4.03 17.10 -7.67
C GLY A 213 5.03 17.08 -6.53
N VAL A 214 4.89 17.94 -5.50
CA VAL A 214 5.83 18.02 -4.37
C VAL A 214 5.12 17.82 -3.04
N LEU A 215 5.59 16.83 -2.27
CA LEU A 215 5.28 16.70 -0.84
C LEU A 215 6.17 17.66 -0.07
N ARG A 216 5.59 18.67 0.57
CA ARG A 216 6.31 19.71 1.31
C ARG A 216 5.87 19.71 2.77
N SER A 217 6.82 19.68 3.70
CA SER A 217 6.54 19.87 5.12
C SER A 217 6.14 21.32 5.41
N CYS A 218 5.21 21.51 6.34
CA CYS A 218 4.93 22.81 6.94
C CYS A 218 6.13 23.32 7.77
#